data_AF-A0A1Y2V8P1-F1
#
_entry.id   AF-A0A1Y2V8P1-F1
#
_cell.length_a   1.000
_cell.length_b   1.000
_cell.length_c   1.000
_cell.angle_alpha   90.00
_cell.angle_beta   90.00
_cell.angle_gamma   90.00
#
_symmetry.space_group_name_H-M   'P 1'
#
loop_
_entity.id
_entity.type
_entity.pdbx_description
1 polymer ?
#
loop_
_entity_poly.entity_id
_entity_poly.type
_entity_poly.pdbx_seq_one_letter_code
_entity_poly.pdbx_strand_id
1 'polypeptide(L)'
;MDETKVAATMPVELIQEIGSNLDTPGQLLRFASICKRNLAAIGPKQIFQIDAVYQRELDHRLRSNRNLQLDPWSERRGNLVRYPKPSILWAIETNKDVETIKKCIDIYLHEEFPRGLEGIWYTSYPPPMCRAAERGRLDVVQALFQSGVSFRNWYNIKYSWLPWSLLPAFFGQHRPPHISLGSFLSAESGDAFKLACKNGHEDITRFMIRNGLEFRIDDVFFAAKEGCLPTLQILLESLEPDPRQLAAEAVLRVIREYHCARNIEVYKPLLAAAAPIQPPLYPNEPPSFDRVEWLGSLIIELINNLYAYRREEEKDWQDERKVPRYKFKLTQDYDETMYLFNLFVQLDEFNSPGSATKVARAAAQVDTALEIIQALVEQYPLSIGKLKRVRQTVLDELLLISVSCGSKDIVQYLHSFGCSFSSYHLEEAIMVDKSKMVDLILSSGIPVTSTIKGAEYETPLHFALNRWKYASAFRLIDRGANLDDVPEQLKDLLLLRFHHHEREKLKSWRVGGVVMDRKIFLKRDESPGYTNLYCEQLHVMYSLILGKSYAEEATKRFGKLINTDMNSRTGRLVGLADPDKWTLLASPAGAKIDHGVGYGWVINNAVLTSSEFRGPAYDFRPPIH
;
A
#
# COMPACT_ATOMS: atom_id res chain seq x y z
N MET A 1 -3.20 -47.57 -28.91
CA MET A 1 -4.49 -47.84 -28.22
C MET A 1 -4.43 -47.13 -26.89
N ASP A 2 -5.48 -46.41 -26.51
CA ASP A 2 -5.53 -45.76 -25.19
C ASP A 2 -5.56 -46.86 -24.12
N GLU A 3 -4.42 -47.12 -23.47
CA GLU A 3 -4.25 -48.20 -22.48
C GLU A 3 -5.30 -48.11 -21.37
N THR A 4 -5.77 -46.90 -21.07
CA THR A 4 -6.85 -46.65 -20.10
C THR A 4 -8.21 -47.19 -20.56
N LYS A 5 -8.50 -47.21 -21.87
CA LYS A 5 -9.76 -47.73 -22.41
C LYS A 5 -9.82 -49.26 -22.39
N VAL A 6 -8.71 -49.93 -22.70
CA VAL A 6 -8.63 -51.40 -22.68
C VAL A 6 -8.77 -51.91 -21.25
N ALA A 7 -8.05 -51.27 -20.33
CA ALA A 7 -8.05 -51.67 -18.93
C ALA A 7 -9.42 -51.41 -18.27
N ALA A 8 -10.17 -50.37 -18.69
CA ALA A 8 -11.52 -50.11 -18.21
C ALA A 8 -12.56 -51.19 -18.58
N THR A 9 -12.30 -51.98 -19.63
CA THR A 9 -13.21 -53.03 -20.12
C THR A 9 -12.89 -54.45 -19.64
N MET A 10 -11.82 -54.64 -18.85
CA MET A 10 -11.43 -55.97 -18.38
C MET A 10 -12.46 -56.56 -17.40
N PRO A 11 -12.74 -57.88 -17.46
CA PRO A 11 -13.51 -58.60 -16.44
C PRO A 11 -12.86 -58.49 -15.06
N VAL A 12 -13.67 -58.52 -14.00
CA VAL A 12 -13.23 -58.39 -12.61
C VAL A 12 -12.26 -59.51 -12.23
N GLU A 13 -12.48 -60.71 -12.76
CA GLU A 13 -11.69 -61.91 -12.54
C GLU A 13 -10.27 -61.73 -13.10
N LEU A 14 -10.16 -61.20 -14.32
CA LEU A 14 -8.87 -60.93 -14.97
C LEU A 14 -8.11 -59.82 -14.24
N ILE A 15 -8.84 -58.82 -13.73
CA ILE A 15 -8.26 -57.77 -12.90
C ILE A 15 -7.71 -58.32 -11.59
N GLN A 16 -8.44 -59.22 -10.93
CA GLN A 16 -8.00 -59.90 -9.72
C GLN A 16 -6.80 -60.81 -9.99
N GLU A 17 -6.82 -61.54 -11.10
CA GLU A 17 -5.71 -62.39 -11.55
C GLU A 17 -4.46 -61.57 -11.84
N ILE A 18 -4.56 -60.50 -12.63
CA ILE A 18 -3.43 -59.59 -12.88
C ILE A 18 -2.95 -59.01 -11.56
N GLY A 19 -3.84 -58.49 -10.71
CA GLY A 19 -3.49 -57.93 -9.41
C GLY A 19 -2.77 -58.93 -8.49
N SER A 20 -3.16 -60.21 -8.53
CA SER A 20 -2.53 -61.29 -7.76
C SER A 20 -1.14 -61.69 -8.26
N ASN A 21 -0.82 -61.39 -9.53
CA ASN A 21 0.45 -61.69 -10.18
C ASN A 21 1.42 -60.50 -10.21
N LEU A 22 1.09 -59.37 -9.58
CA LEU A 22 2.02 -58.23 -9.49
C LEU A 22 2.88 -58.36 -8.23
N ASP A 23 4.15 -58.69 -8.44
CA ASP A 23 5.09 -59.07 -7.38
C ASP A 23 5.54 -57.90 -6.50
N THR A 24 5.40 -56.66 -7.00
CA THR A 24 5.80 -55.47 -6.25
C THR A 24 4.61 -54.58 -5.91
N PRO A 25 4.55 -54.07 -4.67
CA PRO A 25 3.53 -53.09 -4.27
C PRO A 25 3.39 -51.88 -5.22
N GLY A 26 4.50 -51.45 -5.81
CA GLY A 26 4.53 -50.33 -6.76
C GLY A 26 3.96 -50.66 -8.15
N GLN A 27 4.02 -51.92 -8.59
CA GLN A 27 3.33 -52.36 -9.81
C GLN A 27 1.83 -52.41 -9.58
N LEU A 28 1.37 -52.93 -8.44
CA LEU A 28 -0.05 -53.00 -8.11
C LEU A 28 -0.67 -51.60 -7.96
N LEU A 29 0.01 -50.65 -7.32
CA LEU A 29 -0.45 -49.26 -7.22
C LEU A 29 -0.54 -48.58 -8.59
N ARG A 30 0.43 -48.83 -9.49
CA ARG A 30 0.36 -48.33 -10.86
C ARG A 30 -0.81 -48.94 -11.62
N PHE A 31 -1.00 -50.25 -11.49
CA PHE A 31 -2.12 -50.95 -12.09
C PHE A 31 -3.48 -50.46 -11.55
N ALA A 32 -3.59 -50.24 -10.25
CA ALA A 32 -4.79 -49.69 -9.61
C ALA A 32 -5.05 -48.22 -10.00
N SER A 33 -4.01 -47.41 -10.19
CA SER A 33 -4.17 -46.00 -10.60
C SER A 33 -4.60 -45.84 -12.06
N ILE A 34 -4.27 -46.80 -12.93
CA ILE A 34 -4.73 -46.85 -14.33
C ILE A 34 -6.21 -47.27 -14.43
N CYS A 35 -6.73 -48.04 -13.46
CA CYS A 35 -8.07 -48.61 -13.51
C CYS A 35 -8.92 -48.38 -12.27
N LYS A 36 -9.87 -47.43 -12.35
CA LYS A 36 -10.87 -47.18 -11.30
C LYS A 36 -11.70 -48.42 -10.92
N ARG A 37 -11.93 -49.37 -11.86
CA ARG A 37 -12.63 -50.64 -11.58
C ARG A 37 -11.82 -51.61 -10.72
N ASN A 38 -10.49 -51.54 -10.77
CA ASN A 38 -9.60 -52.45 -10.04
C ASN A 38 -9.63 -52.19 -8.53
N LEU A 39 -9.85 -50.93 -8.13
CA LEU A 39 -10.05 -50.55 -6.73
C LEU A 39 -11.25 -51.26 -6.08
N ALA A 40 -12.32 -51.49 -6.84
CA ALA A 40 -13.49 -52.22 -6.35
C ALA A 40 -13.24 -53.74 -6.26
N ALA A 41 -12.41 -54.29 -7.17
CA ALA A 41 -12.16 -55.72 -7.30
C ALA A 41 -11.17 -56.29 -6.27
N ILE A 42 -10.12 -55.54 -5.92
CA ILE A 42 -9.06 -55.95 -4.97
C ILE A 42 -9.51 -55.69 -3.52
N GLY A 43 -10.47 -54.80 -3.33
CA GLY A 43 -10.96 -54.39 -2.01
C GLY A 43 -10.05 -53.35 -1.34
N PRO A 44 -10.62 -52.36 -0.62
CA PRO A 44 -9.87 -51.23 -0.08
C PRO A 44 -8.81 -51.65 0.95
N LYS A 45 -9.08 -52.70 1.75
CA LYS A 45 -8.15 -53.20 2.77
C LYS A 45 -6.82 -53.65 2.15
N GLN A 46 -6.88 -54.52 1.13
CA GLN A 46 -5.68 -55.07 0.50
C GLN A 46 -4.88 -53.97 -0.22
N ILE A 47 -5.56 -53.00 -0.83
CA ILE A 47 -4.90 -51.85 -1.47
C ILE A 47 -4.16 -51.01 -0.43
N PHE A 48 -4.79 -50.69 0.69
CA PHE A 48 -4.13 -49.91 1.75
C PHE A 48 -2.95 -50.66 2.38
N GLN A 49 -3.04 -51.98 2.53
CA GLN A 49 -1.91 -52.79 3.05
C GLN A 49 -0.71 -52.73 2.10
N ILE A 50 -0.96 -52.93 0.81
CA ILE A 50 0.08 -52.91 -0.20
C ILE A 50 0.66 -51.50 -0.35
N ASP A 51 -0.17 -50.47 -0.29
CA ASP A 51 0.27 -49.07 -0.28
C ASP A 51 1.13 -48.75 0.95
N ALA A 52 0.72 -49.14 2.15
CA ALA A 52 1.49 -48.90 3.37
C ALA A 52 2.88 -49.55 3.31
N VAL A 53 2.96 -50.82 2.88
CA VAL A 53 4.23 -51.53 2.68
C VAL A 53 5.08 -50.84 1.62
N TYR A 54 4.48 -50.44 0.50
CA TYR A 54 5.18 -49.72 -0.57
C TYR A 54 5.80 -48.41 -0.07
N GLN A 55 5.01 -47.58 0.62
CA GLN A 55 5.45 -46.26 1.08
C GLN A 55 6.54 -46.40 2.14
N ARG A 56 6.44 -47.40 3.03
CA ARG A 56 7.48 -47.73 4.02
C ARG A 56 8.79 -48.14 3.36
N GLU A 57 8.74 -49.06 2.40
CA GLU A 57 9.93 -49.47 1.65
C GLU A 57 10.54 -48.31 0.86
N LEU A 58 9.70 -47.48 0.26
CA LEU A 58 10.13 -46.31 -0.49
C LEU A 58 10.87 -45.31 0.41
N ASP A 59 10.31 -44.99 1.59
CA ASP A 59 10.97 -44.13 2.58
C ASP A 59 12.31 -44.74 3.04
N HIS A 60 12.36 -46.03 3.33
CA HIS A 60 13.61 -46.70 3.73
C HIS A 60 14.67 -46.64 2.62
N ARG A 61 14.31 -46.99 1.38
CA ARG A 61 15.24 -46.96 0.23
C ARG A 61 15.82 -45.57 0.04
N LEU A 62 14.96 -44.55 0.07
CA LEU A 62 15.37 -43.18 -0.19
C LEU A 62 16.21 -42.57 0.97
N ARG A 63 15.96 -42.95 2.23
CA ARG A 63 16.81 -42.58 3.37
C ARG A 63 18.17 -43.30 3.39
N SER A 64 18.18 -44.58 3.04
CA SER A 64 19.40 -45.41 3.04
C SER A 64 20.39 -44.98 1.96
N ASN A 65 19.90 -44.45 0.85
CA ASN A 65 20.75 -44.02 -0.25
C ASN A 65 21.14 -42.54 -0.11
N ARG A 66 22.23 -42.27 0.62
CA ARG A 66 22.81 -40.91 0.78
C ARG A 66 23.17 -40.26 -0.57
N ASN A 67 23.48 -41.05 -1.60
CA ASN A 67 23.80 -40.56 -2.95
C ASN A 67 22.54 -40.20 -3.76
N LEU A 68 21.37 -40.71 -3.36
CA LEU A 68 20.05 -40.25 -3.80
C LEU A 68 19.46 -39.21 -2.84
N GLN A 69 20.28 -38.43 -2.11
CA GLN A 69 19.86 -37.09 -1.71
C GLN A 69 19.65 -36.27 -2.99
N LEU A 70 18.61 -36.63 -3.73
CA LEU A 70 17.94 -35.77 -4.68
C LEU A 70 17.69 -34.53 -3.87
N ASP A 71 18.39 -33.46 -4.25
CA ASP A 71 17.97 -32.12 -3.89
C ASP A 71 16.45 -32.11 -4.10
N PRO A 72 15.62 -31.96 -3.05
CA PRO A 72 14.17 -31.94 -3.20
C PRO A 72 13.73 -30.89 -4.23
N TRP A 73 14.61 -29.92 -4.53
CA TRP A 73 14.45 -28.86 -5.51
C TRP A 73 14.94 -29.20 -6.93
N SER A 74 15.49 -30.39 -7.17
CA SER A 74 15.88 -30.87 -8.51
C SER A 74 14.69 -31.13 -9.45
N GLU A 75 13.45 -30.93 -8.96
CA GLU A 75 12.18 -30.92 -9.69
C GLU A 75 12.21 -30.10 -10.99
N ARG A 76 13.10 -29.12 -11.14
CA ARG A 76 13.21 -28.28 -12.35
C ARG A 76 13.76 -28.98 -13.60
N ARG A 77 14.29 -30.21 -13.53
CA ARG A 77 14.96 -30.87 -14.69
C ARG A 77 14.16 -31.99 -15.38
N GLY A 78 12.84 -31.92 -15.41
CA GLY A 78 11.98 -32.62 -16.39
C GLY A 78 11.86 -34.15 -16.31
N ASN A 79 12.79 -34.86 -15.66
CA ASN A 79 12.79 -36.33 -15.53
C ASN A 79 12.35 -36.76 -14.12
N LEU A 80 11.16 -36.33 -13.69
CA LEU A 80 10.61 -36.73 -12.40
C LEU A 80 10.07 -38.16 -12.45
N VAL A 81 10.69 -39.06 -11.70
CA VAL A 81 10.06 -40.32 -11.30
C VAL A 81 8.85 -39.95 -10.44
N ARG A 82 7.65 -40.03 -11.02
CA ARG A 82 6.40 -39.82 -10.27
C ARG A 82 6.19 -41.02 -9.36
N TYR A 83 6.41 -40.82 -8.07
CA TYR A 83 5.98 -41.78 -7.06
C TYR A 83 4.45 -41.80 -7.00
N PRO A 84 3.83 -42.96 -6.71
CA PRO A 84 2.41 -43.02 -6.51
C PRO A 84 2.04 -42.30 -5.22
N LYS A 85 0.93 -41.55 -5.29
CA LYS A 85 0.35 -40.85 -4.15
C LYS A 85 -0.12 -41.86 -3.10
N PRO A 86 0.18 -41.65 -1.80
CA PRO A 86 -0.34 -42.48 -0.72
C PRO A 86 -1.86 -42.62 -0.82
N SER A 87 -2.33 -43.86 -0.72
CA SER A 87 -3.75 -44.20 -0.91
C SER A 87 -4.64 -43.55 0.14
N ILE A 88 -4.12 -43.29 1.34
CA ILE A 88 -4.83 -42.52 2.38
C ILE A 88 -5.12 -41.08 1.93
N LEU A 89 -4.18 -40.41 1.26
CA LEU A 89 -4.39 -39.05 0.76
C LEU A 89 -5.42 -39.02 -0.35
N TRP A 90 -5.38 -40.02 -1.23
CA TRP A 90 -6.41 -40.20 -2.27
C TRP A 90 -7.79 -40.44 -1.65
N ALA A 91 -7.89 -41.27 -0.61
CA ALA A 91 -9.16 -41.56 0.06
C ALA A 91 -9.76 -40.30 0.71
N ILE A 92 -8.92 -39.46 1.33
CA ILE A 92 -9.34 -38.17 1.90
C ILE A 92 -9.85 -37.23 0.80
N GLU A 93 -9.08 -37.07 -0.28
CA GLU A 93 -9.41 -36.14 -1.37
C GLU A 93 -10.63 -36.56 -2.21
N THR A 94 -10.93 -37.85 -2.24
CA THR A 94 -12.09 -38.41 -2.94
C THR A 94 -13.30 -38.60 -2.03
N ASN A 95 -13.30 -37.98 -0.85
CA ASN A 95 -14.40 -37.99 0.11
C ASN A 95 -14.90 -39.41 0.44
N LYS A 96 -13.97 -40.36 0.64
CA LYS A 96 -14.33 -41.69 1.16
C LYS A 96 -14.90 -41.58 2.57
N ASP A 97 -15.81 -42.47 2.94
CA ASP A 97 -16.41 -42.48 4.27
C ASP A 97 -15.34 -42.63 5.37
N VAL A 98 -15.62 -42.09 6.55
CA VAL A 98 -14.66 -42.08 7.67
C VAL A 98 -14.28 -43.48 8.12
N GLU A 99 -15.17 -44.47 7.99
CA GLU A 99 -14.88 -45.87 8.38
C GLU A 99 -13.87 -46.52 7.42
N THR A 100 -13.96 -46.24 6.12
CA THR A 100 -12.92 -46.62 5.15
C THR A 100 -11.58 -45.96 5.49
N ILE A 101 -11.60 -44.71 5.93
CA ILE A 101 -10.37 -43.99 6.32
C ILE A 101 -9.79 -44.54 7.63
N LYS A 102 -10.61 -44.83 8.65
CA LYS A 102 -10.17 -45.50 9.89
C LYS A 102 -9.49 -46.84 9.60
N LYS A 103 -10.09 -47.67 8.73
CA LYS A 103 -9.46 -48.92 8.27
C LYS A 103 -8.10 -48.66 7.62
N CYS A 104 -7.97 -47.60 6.83
CA CYS A 104 -6.68 -47.21 6.24
C CYS A 104 -5.67 -46.79 7.32
N ILE A 105 -6.09 -45.99 8.31
CA ILE A 105 -5.27 -45.57 9.44
C ILE A 105 -4.78 -46.79 10.25
N ASP A 106 -5.68 -47.71 10.58
CA ASP A 106 -5.36 -48.94 11.33
C ASP A 106 -4.32 -49.79 10.59
N ILE A 107 -4.43 -49.89 9.26
CA ILE A 107 -3.45 -50.59 8.43
C ILE A 107 -2.09 -49.90 8.47
N TYR A 108 -2.04 -48.57 8.34
CA TYR A 108 -0.79 -47.83 8.41
C TYR A 108 -0.09 -47.96 9.78
N LEU A 109 -0.88 -48.03 10.86
CA LEU A 109 -0.37 -48.29 12.20
C LEU A 109 0.13 -49.74 12.36
N HIS A 110 -0.63 -50.72 11.86
CA HIS A 110 -0.30 -52.15 11.96
C HIS A 110 0.91 -52.55 11.11
N GLU A 111 1.04 -52.01 9.90
CA GLU A 111 2.17 -52.26 9.00
C GLU A 111 3.45 -51.49 9.42
N GLU A 112 3.50 -51.02 10.67
CA GLU A 112 4.64 -50.31 11.27
C GLU A 112 5.11 -49.11 10.46
N PHE A 113 4.18 -48.40 9.81
CA PHE A 113 4.48 -47.12 9.15
C PHE A 113 3.70 -45.92 9.75
N PRO A 114 3.72 -45.73 11.09
CA PRO A 114 3.03 -44.61 11.73
C PRO A 114 3.57 -43.25 11.26
N ARG A 115 4.86 -43.20 10.87
CA ARG A 115 5.51 -42.01 10.32
C ARG A 115 4.87 -41.53 9.01
N GLY A 116 4.26 -42.43 8.22
CA GLY A 116 3.46 -42.04 7.05
C GLY A 116 2.26 -41.19 7.45
N LEU A 117 1.59 -41.53 8.55
CA LEU A 117 0.45 -40.75 9.05
C LEU A 117 0.86 -39.36 9.58
N GLU A 118 2.08 -39.22 10.08
CA GLU A 118 2.68 -37.93 10.44
C GLU A 118 3.09 -37.08 9.22
N GLY A 119 2.97 -37.64 8.02
CA GLY A 119 3.38 -37.00 6.78
C GLY A 119 4.88 -37.02 6.55
N ILE A 120 5.60 -37.92 7.22
CA ILE A 120 7.02 -38.14 7.02
C ILE A 120 7.19 -39.10 5.84
N TRP A 121 6.76 -38.64 4.67
CA TRP A 121 7.04 -39.29 3.40
C TRP A 121 8.36 -38.74 2.86
N TYR A 122 9.15 -39.55 2.16
CA TYR A 122 10.32 -39.02 1.45
C TYR A 122 9.92 -38.11 0.28
N THR A 123 8.73 -38.34 -0.27
CA THR A 123 8.09 -37.51 -1.29
C THR A 123 7.47 -36.26 -0.69
N SER A 124 7.35 -35.18 -1.46
CA SER A 124 6.75 -33.88 -1.07
C SER A 124 5.22 -33.91 -0.85
N TYR A 125 4.65 -35.06 -0.44
CA TYR A 125 3.22 -35.15 -0.13
C TYR A 125 2.91 -34.55 1.25
N PRO A 126 1.77 -33.86 1.41
CA PRO A 126 1.39 -33.34 2.71
C PRO A 126 0.97 -34.47 3.66
N PRO A 127 1.06 -34.24 4.98
CA PRO A 127 0.49 -35.14 5.97
C PRO A 127 -1.02 -35.39 5.74
N PRO A 128 -1.53 -36.60 6.00
CA PRO A 128 -2.96 -36.89 6.00
C PRO A 128 -3.78 -35.90 6.84
N MET A 129 -3.28 -35.51 8.01
CA MET A 129 -3.91 -34.50 8.87
C MET A 129 -4.07 -33.15 8.17
N CYS A 130 -3.01 -32.68 7.49
CA CYS A 130 -3.02 -31.44 6.70
C CYS A 130 -4.02 -31.52 5.56
N ARG A 131 -4.05 -32.65 4.84
CA ARG A 131 -4.98 -32.84 3.72
C ARG A 131 -6.44 -32.91 4.19
N ALA A 132 -6.72 -33.56 5.31
CA ALA A 132 -8.06 -33.61 5.90
C ALA A 132 -8.53 -32.21 6.33
N ALA A 133 -7.66 -31.45 6.98
CA ALA A 133 -7.92 -30.08 7.39
C ALA A 133 -8.16 -29.15 6.19
N GLU A 134 -7.32 -29.21 5.15
CA GLU A 134 -7.51 -28.44 3.91
C GLU A 134 -8.88 -28.72 3.25
N ARG A 135 -9.35 -29.97 3.32
CA ARG A 135 -10.61 -30.42 2.72
C ARG A 135 -11.85 -30.22 3.59
N GLY A 136 -11.73 -29.66 4.79
CA GLY A 136 -12.88 -29.45 5.66
C GLY A 136 -13.44 -30.73 6.28
N ARG A 137 -12.62 -31.77 6.41
CA ARG A 137 -13.05 -33.10 6.87
C ARG A 137 -12.80 -33.29 8.37
N LEU A 138 -13.63 -32.66 9.19
CA LEU A 138 -13.56 -32.75 10.65
C LEU A 138 -13.64 -34.21 11.14
N ASP A 139 -14.47 -35.04 10.52
CA ASP A 139 -14.60 -36.46 10.81
C ASP A 139 -13.27 -37.23 10.69
N VAL A 140 -12.49 -36.91 9.65
CA VAL A 140 -11.18 -37.52 9.41
C VAL A 140 -10.12 -36.92 10.33
N VAL A 141 -10.14 -35.60 10.57
CA VAL A 141 -9.23 -34.96 11.54
C VAL A 141 -9.41 -35.59 12.93
N GLN A 142 -10.65 -35.82 13.35
CA GLN A 142 -10.98 -36.51 14.59
C GLN A 142 -10.44 -37.94 14.62
N ALA A 143 -10.66 -38.72 13.55
CA ALA A 143 -10.17 -40.09 13.47
C ALA A 143 -8.63 -40.15 13.54
N LEU A 144 -7.92 -39.30 12.78
CA LEU A 144 -6.46 -39.22 12.82
C LEU A 144 -5.94 -38.85 14.22
N PHE A 145 -6.56 -37.86 14.87
CA PHE A 145 -6.20 -37.44 16.22
C PHE A 145 -6.41 -38.56 17.25
N GLN A 146 -7.56 -39.26 17.19
CA GLN A 146 -7.86 -40.40 18.06
C GLN A 146 -6.87 -41.55 17.90
N SER A 147 -6.28 -41.69 16.71
CA SER A 147 -5.20 -42.64 16.41
C SER A 147 -3.80 -42.16 16.82
N GLY A 148 -3.69 -41.04 17.55
CA GLY A 148 -2.43 -40.50 18.05
C GLY A 148 -1.64 -39.67 17.04
N VAL A 149 -2.23 -39.32 15.88
CA VAL A 149 -1.58 -38.44 14.90
C VAL A 149 -1.64 -37.00 15.41
N SER A 150 -0.46 -36.39 15.60
CA SER A 150 -0.34 -34.98 15.99
C SER A 150 -0.98 -34.04 14.97
N PHE A 151 -1.59 -32.95 15.44
CA PHE A 151 -2.08 -31.86 14.58
C PHE A 151 -0.95 -31.21 13.76
N ARG A 152 0.27 -31.27 14.27
CA ARG A 152 1.46 -30.69 13.65
C ARG A 152 2.48 -31.76 13.31
N ASN A 153 3.01 -31.67 12.10
CA ASN A 153 4.12 -32.53 11.69
C ASN A 153 5.40 -32.12 12.45
N TRP A 154 6.13 -33.12 12.95
CA TRP A 154 7.45 -33.03 13.58
C TRP A 154 8.44 -32.13 12.83
N TYR A 155 8.43 -32.14 11.49
CA TYR A 155 9.37 -31.33 10.71
C TYR A 155 9.15 -29.82 10.85
N ASN A 156 7.93 -29.40 11.20
CA ASN A 156 7.59 -28.00 11.42
C ASN A 156 7.99 -27.53 12.83
N ILE A 157 8.28 -28.44 13.76
CA ILE A 157 8.64 -28.11 15.15
C ILE A 157 10.08 -27.56 15.22
N LYS A 158 11.02 -28.06 14.42
CA LYS A 158 12.42 -27.63 14.54
C LYS A 158 12.71 -26.19 14.09
N TYR A 159 11.87 -25.61 13.24
CA TYR A 159 12.13 -24.29 12.64
C TYR A 159 11.16 -23.19 13.09
N SER A 160 10.02 -23.53 13.71
CA SER A 160 9.00 -22.56 14.12
C SER A 160 8.95 -22.29 15.63
N TRP A 161 9.74 -23.01 16.44
CA TRP A 161 9.81 -22.79 17.88
C TRP A 161 10.89 -21.77 18.21
N LEU A 162 10.59 -20.49 18.03
CA LEU A 162 11.18 -19.48 18.90
C LEU A 162 10.30 -19.46 20.16
N PRO A 163 10.82 -19.86 21.34
CA PRO A 163 10.08 -19.76 22.59
C PRO A 163 9.53 -18.34 22.81
N TRP A 164 8.37 -18.23 23.44
CA TRP A 164 7.76 -16.95 23.86
C TRP A 164 8.76 -16.02 24.56
N SER A 165 9.69 -16.59 25.33
CA SER A 165 10.74 -15.87 26.06
C SER A 165 11.77 -15.16 25.16
N LEU A 166 11.87 -15.50 23.88
CA LEU A 166 12.80 -14.85 22.95
C LEU A 166 12.18 -13.69 22.17
N LEU A 167 10.87 -13.47 22.24
CA LEU A 167 10.21 -12.36 21.53
C LEU A 167 10.68 -10.96 21.99
N PRO A 168 10.81 -10.66 23.29
CA PRO A 168 11.28 -9.34 23.72
C PRO A 168 12.69 -9.02 23.21
N ALA A 169 13.57 -10.02 23.13
CA ALA A 169 14.91 -9.88 22.54
C ALA A 169 14.86 -9.73 21.01
N PHE A 170 13.79 -10.21 20.36
CA PHE A 170 13.57 -10.12 18.92
C PHE A 170 13.03 -8.75 18.47
N PHE A 171 12.24 -8.09 19.33
CA PHE A 171 11.59 -6.81 19.03
C PHE A 171 12.17 -5.62 19.81
N GLY A 172 13.04 -5.87 20.80
CA GLY A 172 13.71 -4.86 21.62
C GLY A 172 14.93 -4.24 20.94
N GLN A 173 14.73 -3.08 20.32
CA GLN A 173 15.71 -2.02 20.02
C GLN A 173 16.82 -2.24 18.97
N HIS A 174 17.12 -3.47 18.55
CA HIS A 174 17.94 -3.68 17.35
C HIS A 174 17.11 -4.43 16.33
N ARG A 175 17.06 -3.89 15.10
CA ARG A 175 16.30 -4.40 13.93
C ARG A 175 16.07 -5.90 14.06
N PRO A 176 14.83 -6.41 13.91
CA PRO A 176 14.58 -7.84 13.98
C PRO A 176 15.62 -8.51 13.10
N PRO A 177 16.43 -9.45 13.62
CA PRO A 177 17.36 -10.18 12.79
C PRO A 177 16.58 -10.66 11.57
N HIS A 178 17.19 -10.62 10.39
CA HIS A 178 16.66 -11.15 9.14
C HIS A 178 16.38 -12.68 9.21
N ILE A 179 15.74 -13.20 10.27
CA ILE A 179 14.77 -14.27 10.11
C ILE A 179 13.72 -13.68 9.20
N SER A 180 13.98 -13.85 7.91
CA SER A 180 13.11 -13.48 6.81
C SER A 180 11.71 -13.85 7.23
N LEU A 181 10.80 -12.88 7.33
CA LEU A 181 9.39 -13.17 7.49
C LEU A 181 8.89 -14.11 6.37
N GLY A 182 9.64 -14.21 5.27
CA GLY A 182 9.52 -15.25 4.26
C GLY A 182 9.65 -16.68 4.78
N SER A 183 10.42 -16.97 5.84
CA SER A 183 10.44 -18.30 6.47
C SER A 183 9.13 -18.59 7.21
N PHE A 184 8.56 -17.60 7.91
CA PHE A 184 7.23 -17.66 8.52
C PHE A 184 6.13 -17.85 7.45
N LEU A 185 6.26 -17.17 6.31
CA LEU A 185 5.30 -17.23 5.20
C LEU A 185 5.45 -18.47 4.32
N SER A 186 6.63 -19.11 4.27
CA SER A 186 6.88 -20.29 3.40
C SER A 186 6.41 -21.62 3.98
N ALA A 187 6.11 -21.68 5.29
CA ALA A 187 5.78 -22.92 6.00
C ALA A 187 4.30 -23.36 5.89
N GLU A 188 3.57 -22.91 4.86
CA GLU A 188 2.13 -23.19 4.71
C GLU A 188 1.82 -24.68 4.47
N SER A 189 2.76 -25.46 3.90
CA SER A 189 2.48 -26.81 3.38
C SER A 189 2.46 -27.94 4.42
N GLY A 190 2.77 -27.66 5.69
CA GLY A 190 2.96 -28.68 6.72
C GLY A 190 2.23 -28.45 8.05
N ASP A 191 1.29 -27.51 8.10
CA ASP A 191 0.52 -27.22 9.31
C ASP A 191 -0.99 -27.33 9.05
N ALA A 192 -1.62 -28.33 9.65
CA ALA A 192 -3.04 -28.60 9.47
C ALA A 192 -3.92 -27.47 10.01
N PHE A 193 -3.49 -26.79 11.08
CA PHE A 193 -4.22 -25.67 11.66
C PHE A 193 -4.23 -24.47 10.70
N LYS A 194 -3.06 -24.14 10.12
CA LYS A 194 -2.96 -23.05 9.13
C LYS A 194 -3.76 -23.33 7.87
N LEU A 195 -3.77 -24.59 7.40
CA LEU A 195 -4.60 -25.01 6.27
C LEU A 195 -6.09 -24.94 6.58
N ALA A 196 -6.52 -25.29 7.80
CA ALA A 196 -7.90 -25.11 8.22
C ALA A 196 -8.29 -23.63 8.24
N CYS A 197 -7.44 -22.75 8.79
CA CYS A 197 -7.64 -21.29 8.76
C CYS A 197 -7.74 -20.78 7.32
N LYS A 198 -6.74 -21.04 6.47
CA LYS A 198 -6.70 -20.58 5.07
C LYS A 198 -7.96 -20.92 4.27
N ASN A 199 -8.59 -22.05 4.57
CA ASN A 199 -9.80 -22.51 3.89
C ASN A 199 -11.11 -22.22 4.65
N GLY A 200 -11.06 -21.51 5.78
CA GLY A 200 -12.24 -21.12 6.56
C GLY A 200 -12.91 -22.26 7.33
N HIS A 201 -12.21 -23.37 7.60
CA HIS A 201 -12.76 -24.54 8.31
C HIS A 201 -12.69 -24.35 9.83
N GLU A 202 -13.57 -23.49 10.33
CA GLU A 202 -13.63 -23.07 11.73
C GLU A 202 -13.95 -24.21 12.72
N ASP A 203 -14.75 -25.19 12.28
CA ASP A 203 -15.08 -26.37 13.06
C ASP A 203 -13.83 -27.22 13.40
N ILE A 204 -12.91 -27.32 12.44
CA ILE A 204 -11.62 -27.99 12.58
C ILE A 204 -10.69 -27.19 13.49
N THR A 205 -10.57 -25.88 13.31
CA THR A 205 -9.71 -25.06 14.19
C THR A 205 -10.19 -25.12 15.64
N ARG A 206 -11.51 -24.99 15.87
CA ARG A 206 -12.14 -25.16 17.19
C ARG A 206 -11.86 -26.54 17.79
N PHE A 207 -11.96 -27.60 16.98
CA PHE A 207 -11.67 -28.95 17.42
C PHE A 207 -10.20 -29.09 17.86
N MET A 208 -9.25 -28.62 17.05
CA MET A 208 -7.83 -28.70 17.37
C MET A 208 -7.51 -27.95 18.68
N ILE A 209 -8.03 -26.72 18.84
CA ILE A 209 -7.83 -25.90 20.04
C ILE A 209 -8.37 -26.61 21.29
N ARG A 210 -9.61 -27.15 21.23
CA ARG A 210 -10.23 -27.87 22.37
C ARG A 210 -9.51 -29.16 22.75
N ASN A 211 -8.75 -29.75 21.83
CA ASN A 211 -8.01 -30.98 22.04
C ASN A 211 -6.51 -30.75 22.31
N GLY A 212 -6.17 -29.58 22.84
CA GLY A 212 -4.82 -29.30 23.33
C GLY A 212 -3.81 -28.95 22.24
N LEU A 213 -4.25 -28.40 21.11
CA LEU A 213 -3.32 -27.75 20.19
C LEU A 213 -2.59 -26.63 20.92
N GLU A 214 -1.27 -26.75 21.04
CA GLU A 214 -0.44 -25.72 21.64
C GLU A 214 -0.34 -24.47 20.75
N PHE A 215 -0.65 -23.31 21.29
CA PHE A 215 -0.66 -22.06 20.52
C PHE A 215 0.74 -21.49 20.33
N ARG A 216 0.96 -20.97 19.13
CA ARG A 216 2.12 -20.20 18.75
C ARG A 216 1.67 -18.83 18.23
N ILE A 217 2.57 -17.85 18.28
CA ILE A 217 2.27 -16.51 17.76
C ILE A 217 2.02 -16.53 16.26
N ASP A 218 2.69 -17.43 15.53
CA ASP A 218 2.42 -17.60 14.11
C ASP A 218 1.00 -18.10 13.83
N ASP A 219 0.35 -18.82 14.74
CA ASP A 219 -1.08 -19.17 14.61
C ASP A 219 -1.96 -17.93 14.68
N VAL A 220 -1.70 -17.02 15.63
CA VAL A 220 -2.43 -15.75 15.78
C VAL A 220 -2.24 -14.90 14.52
N PHE A 221 -1.00 -14.80 14.04
CA PHE A 221 -0.67 -14.12 12.79
C PHE A 221 -1.40 -14.73 11.60
N PHE A 222 -1.35 -16.05 11.42
CA PHE A 222 -2.00 -16.72 10.30
C PHE A 222 -3.52 -16.58 10.34
N ALA A 223 -4.14 -16.72 11.52
CA ALA A 223 -5.57 -16.52 11.67
C ALA A 223 -5.97 -15.08 11.31
N ALA A 224 -5.18 -14.08 11.70
CA ALA A 224 -5.43 -12.68 11.34
C ALA A 224 -5.18 -12.40 9.85
N LYS A 225 -4.06 -12.87 9.29
CA LYS A 225 -3.72 -12.75 7.86
C LYS A 225 -4.82 -13.33 6.98
N GLU A 226 -5.28 -14.53 7.29
CA GLU A 226 -6.32 -15.23 6.51
C GLU A 226 -7.74 -14.73 6.83
N GLY A 227 -7.92 -13.82 7.80
CA GLY A 227 -9.22 -13.23 8.13
C GLY A 227 -10.16 -14.14 8.93
N CYS A 228 -9.61 -15.15 9.63
CA CYS A 228 -10.36 -16.14 10.40
C CYS A 228 -10.78 -15.62 11.77
N LEU A 229 -11.72 -14.67 11.79
CA LEU A 229 -12.18 -13.99 13.02
C LEU A 229 -12.50 -14.92 14.20
N PRO A 230 -13.32 -15.97 14.06
CA PRO A 230 -13.68 -16.79 15.22
C PRO A 230 -12.49 -17.59 15.76
N THR A 231 -11.64 -18.11 14.87
CA THR A 231 -10.40 -18.79 15.27
C THR A 231 -9.47 -17.82 15.98
N LEU A 232 -9.29 -16.61 15.46
CA LEU A 232 -8.46 -15.58 16.05
C LEU A 232 -8.94 -15.21 17.46
N GLN A 233 -10.25 -15.03 17.66
CA GLN A 233 -10.83 -14.75 18.97
C GLN A 233 -10.54 -15.88 19.96
N ILE A 234 -10.77 -17.13 19.58
CA ILE A 234 -10.51 -18.29 20.45
C ILE A 234 -9.02 -18.38 20.80
N LEU A 235 -8.12 -18.17 19.82
CA LEU A 235 -6.68 -18.16 20.07
C LEU A 235 -6.30 -17.09 21.10
N LEU A 236 -6.79 -15.85 20.91
CA LEU A 236 -6.52 -14.75 21.83
C LEU A 236 -7.09 -15.04 23.22
N GLU A 237 -8.32 -15.55 23.32
CA GLU A 237 -8.98 -15.90 24.58
C GLU A 237 -8.27 -17.03 25.34
N SER A 238 -7.62 -17.95 24.62
CA SER A 238 -6.94 -19.10 25.20
C SER A 238 -5.49 -18.79 25.64
N LEU A 239 -4.91 -17.67 25.19
CA LEU A 239 -3.60 -17.20 25.65
C LEU A 239 -3.71 -16.52 27.01
N GLU A 240 -2.72 -16.71 27.88
CA GLU A 240 -2.57 -15.91 29.10
C GLU A 240 -2.48 -14.41 28.78
N PRO A 241 -2.84 -13.51 29.70
CA PRO A 241 -2.87 -12.07 29.44
C PRO A 241 -1.58 -11.51 28.81
N ASP A 242 -0.41 -11.71 29.44
CA ASP A 242 0.84 -11.10 28.93
C ASP A 242 1.23 -11.65 27.53
N PRO A 243 1.24 -12.98 27.30
CA PRO A 243 1.42 -13.54 25.95
C PRO A 243 0.38 -13.05 24.93
N ARG A 244 -0.88 -12.91 25.33
CA ARG A 244 -1.97 -12.43 24.46
C ARG A 244 -1.70 -11.01 23.99
N GLN A 245 -1.31 -10.11 24.90
CA GLN A 245 -0.97 -8.73 24.56
C GLN A 245 0.21 -8.68 23.59
N LEU A 246 1.32 -9.35 23.92
CA LEU A 246 2.53 -9.38 23.09
C LEU A 246 2.28 -9.96 21.69
N ALA A 247 1.50 -11.04 21.59
CA ALA A 247 1.15 -11.62 20.30
C ALA A 247 0.29 -10.66 19.47
N ALA A 248 -0.71 -10.03 20.08
CA ALA A 248 -1.57 -9.08 19.38
C ALA A 248 -0.77 -7.88 18.86
N GLU A 249 0.12 -7.31 19.68
CA GLU A 249 1.03 -6.22 19.28
C GLU A 249 1.94 -6.63 18.12
N ALA A 250 2.58 -7.81 18.21
CA ALA A 250 3.47 -8.32 17.16
C ALA A 250 2.70 -8.53 15.85
N VAL A 251 1.51 -9.13 15.91
CA VAL A 251 0.66 -9.37 14.75
C VAL A 251 0.21 -8.06 14.11
N LEU A 252 -0.21 -7.06 14.90
CA LEU A 252 -0.56 -5.74 14.39
C LEU A 252 0.60 -5.10 13.62
N ARG A 253 1.81 -5.12 14.18
CA ARG A 253 3.01 -4.59 13.51
C ARG A 253 3.28 -5.28 12.17
N VAL A 254 3.22 -6.61 12.13
CA VAL A 254 3.44 -7.38 10.88
C VAL A 254 2.34 -7.11 9.86
N ILE A 255 1.07 -7.09 10.27
CA ILE A 255 -0.04 -6.80 9.34
C ILE A 255 0.14 -5.43 8.70
N ARG A 256 0.56 -4.43 9.47
CA ARG A 256 0.85 -3.08 8.96
C ARG A 256 2.01 -3.07 7.97
N GLU A 257 3.14 -3.69 8.30
CA GLU A 257 4.32 -3.70 7.44
C GLU A 257 4.09 -4.39 6.09
N TYR A 258 3.25 -5.42 6.06
CA TYR A 258 3.03 -6.24 4.86
C TYR A 258 1.67 -6.05 4.19
N HIS A 259 0.80 -5.18 4.72
CA HIS A 259 -0.58 -4.97 4.27
C HIS A 259 -1.31 -6.30 3.96
N CYS A 260 -1.18 -7.28 4.86
CA CYS A 260 -1.49 -8.68 4.54
C CYS A 260 -2.78 -9.23 5.18
N ALA A 261 -3.55 -8.41 5.89
CA ALA A 261 -4.84 -8.82 6.43
C ALA A 261 -5.88 -8.93 5.29
N ARG A 262 -6.46 -10.12 5.11
CA ARG A 262 -7.56 -10.32 4.15
C ARG A 262 -8.88 -9.74 4.61
N ASN A 263 -9.05 -9.58 5.92
CA ASN A 263 -10.28 -9.09 6.53
C ASN A 263 -9.92 -8.02 7.56
N ILE A 264 -10.41 -6.80 7.37
CA ILE A 264 -10.14 -5.68 8.26
C ILE A 264 -10.70 -5.86 9.67
N GLU A 265 -11.75 -6.66 9.82
CA GLU A 265 -12.39 -6.90 11.11
C GLU A 265 -11.43 -7.53 12.14
N VAL A 266 -10.33 -8.14 11.68
CA VAL A 266 -9.30 -8.73 12.57
C VAL A 266 -8.60 -7.70 13.44
N TYR A 267 -8.58 -6.42 13.05
CA TYR A 267 -7.98 -5.36 13.87
C TYR A 267 -8.71 -5.19 15.19
N LYS A 268 -10.03 -5.38 15.24
CA LYS A 268 -10.82 -5.19 16.46
C LYS A 268 -10.42 -6.14 17.60
N PRO A 269 -10.42 -7.47 17.45
CA PRO A 269 -9.98 -8.38 18.51
C PRO A 269 -8.48 -8.25 18.80
N LEU A 270 -7.64 -7.95 17.79
CA LEU A 270 -6.21 -7.72 18.01
C LEU A 270 -5.96 -6.47 18.85
N LEU A 271 -6.58 -5.34 18.51
CA LEU A 271 -6.46 -4.12 19.29
C LEU A 271 -7.02 -4.34 20.69
N ALA A 272 -8.17 -5.00 20.85
CA ALA A 272 -8.70 -5.34 22.16
C ALA A 272 -7.71 -6.18 23.00
N ALA A 273 -7.07 -7.18 22.39
CA ALA A 273 -6.08 -8.03 23.03
C ALA A 273 -4.74 -7.31 23.33
N ALA A 274 -4.36 -6.33 22.51
CA ALA A 274 -3.17 -5.49 22.71
C ALA A 274 -3.37 -4.40 23.77
N ALA A 275 -4.49 -4.40 24.51
CA ALA A 275 -4.69 -3.47 25.61
C ALA A 275 -3.64 -3.71 26.69
N PRO A 276 -3.03 -2.65 27.26
CA PRO A 276 -2.18 -2.82 28.43
C PRO A 276 -2.99 -3.44 29.57
N ILE A 277 -2.54 -4.58 30.08
CA ILE A 277 -3.20 -5.32 31.17
C ILE A 277 -3.09 -4.57 32.49
N GLN A 278 -1.97 -3.88 32.69
CA GLN A 278 -1.70 -3.06 33.86
C GLN A 278 -1.39 -1.62 33.43
N PRO A 279 -1.85 -0.61 34.19
CA PRO A 279 -1.33 0.74 34.04
C PRO A 279 0.20 0.71 34.21
N PRO A 280 0.93 1.60 33.52
CA PRO A 280 2.38 1.63 33.62
C PRO A 280 2.82 1.78 35.09
N LEU A 281 3.83 0.99 35.49
CA LEU A 281 4.40 0.99 36.84
C LEU A 281 4.82 2.41 37.29
N TYR A 282 5.20 3.25 36.33
CA TYR A 282 5.52 4.65 36.54
C TYR A 282 4.55 5.55 35.77
N PRO A 283 4.01 6.62 36.39
CA PRO A 283 3.05 7.53 35.75
C PRO A 283 3.55 8.19 34.44
N ASN A 284 4.87 8.23 34.23
CA ASN A 284 5.51 8.89 33.10
C ASN A 284 6.09 7.91 32.08
N GLU A 285 5.97 6.59 32.29
CA GLU A 285 6.44 5.62 31.32
C GLU A 285 5.37 5.47 30.23
N PRO A 286 5.69 5.78 28.95
CA PRO A 286 4.74 5.58 27.87
C PRO A 286 4.42 4.09 27.75
N PRO A 287 3.17 3.71 27.42
CA PRO A 287 2.85 2.31 27.18
C PRO A 287 3.77 1.74 26.09
N SER A 288 4.18 0.48 26.22
CA SER A 288 4.98 -0.22 25.21
C SER A 288 4.32 -0.21 23.83
N PHE A 289 2.99 -0.12 23.82
CA PHE A 289 2.16 -0.01 22.62
C PHE A 289 0.96 0.89 22.87
N ASP A 290 1.00 2.09 22.27
CA ASP A 290 -0.16 2.96 22.20
C ASP A 290 -1.03 2.56 20.99
N ARG A 291 -2.11 1.84 21.27
CA ARG A 291 -3.07 1.37 20.26
C ARG A 291 -3.69 2.50 19.46
N VAL A 292 -3.96 3.64 20.10
CA VAL A 292 -4.61 4.80 19.48
C VAL A 292 -3.63 5.49 18.54
N GLU A 293 -2.40 5.73 19.00
CA GLU A 293 -1.35 6.30 18.14
C GLU A 293 -1.02 5.36 16.98
N TRP A 294 -0.94 4.05 17.24
CA TRP A 294 -0.69 3.06 16.21
C TRP A 294 -1.79 3.06 15.14
N LEU A 295 -3.07 3.05 15.55
CA LEU A 295 -4.20 3.04 14.63
C LEU A 295 -4.34 4.37 13.88
N GLY A 296 -4.14 5.50 14.57
CA GLY A 296 -4.09 6.82 13.93
C GLY A 296 -2.98 6.90 12.87
N SER A 297 -1.81 6.33 13.16
CA SER A 297 -0.70 6.27 12.19
C SER A 297 -1.02 5.41 10.97
N LEU A 298 -1.71 4.28 11.16
CA LEU A 298 -2.18 3.43 10.05
C LEU A 298 -3.22 4.15 9.18
N ILE A 299 -4.20 4.82 9.79
CA ILE A 299 -5.19 5.62 9.06
C ILE A 299 -4.52 6.72 8.24
N ILE A 300 -3.57 7.46 8.83
CA ILE A 300 -2.80 8.49 8.13
C ILE A 300 -2.05 7.92 6.92
N GLU A 301 -1.43 6.74 7.08
CA GLU A 301 -0.72 6.04 6.02
C GLU A 301 -1.65 5.68 4.85
N LEU A 302 -2.84 5.13 5.14
CA LEU A 302 -3.84 4.80 4.12
C LEU A 302 -4.38 6.05 3.42
N ILE A 303 -4.66 7.14 4.17
CA ILE A 303 -5.09 8.42 3.58
C ILE A 303 -4.01 9.00 2.68
N ASN A 304 -2.74 8.94 3.09
CA ASN A 304 -1.62 9.40 2.27
C ASN A 304 -1.49 8.57 0.98
N ASN A 305 -1.75 7.26 1.04
CA ASN A 305 -1.81 6.41 -0.15
C ASN A 305 -2.95 6.83 -1.09
N LEU A 306 -4.16 7.09 -0.56
CA LEU A 306 -5.29 7.63 -1.35
C LEU A 306 -4.92 8.96 -2.02
N TYR A 307 -4.25 9.86 -1.29
CA TYR A 307 -3.78 11.12 -1.84
C TYR A 307 -2.70 10.93 -2.93
N ALA A 308 -1.76 10.01 -2.72
CA ALA A 308 -0.75 9.67 -3.72
C ALA A 308 -1.38 9.13 -5.01
N TYR A 309 -2.36 8.22 -4.89
CA TYR A 309 -3.10 7.70 -6.04
C TYR A 309 -3.85 8.80 -6.80
N ARG A 310 -4.55 9.70 -6.09
CA ARG A 310 -5.24 10.85 -6.71
C ARG A 310 -4.25 11.71 -7.50
N ARG A 311 -3.06 11.96 -6.94
CA ARG A 311 -2.03 12.77 -7.59
C ARG A 311 -1.42 12.07 -8.81
N GLU A 312 -1.27 10.75 -8.77
CA GLU A 312 -0.86 9.95 -9.92
C GLU A 312 -1.93 9.96 -11.01
N GLU A 313 -3.20 9.82 -10.64
CA GLU A 313 -4.33 9.92 -11.56
C GLU A 313 -4.31 11.28 -12.29
N GLU A 314 -4.17 12.39 -11.56
CA GLU A 314 -4.06 13.75 -12.14
C GLU A 314 -2.89 13.89 -13.14
N LYS A 315 -1.80 13.12 -12.98
CA LYS A 315 -0.67 13.11 -13.93
C LYS A 315 -0.95 12.22 -15.13
N ASP A 316 -1.52 11.04 -14.90
CA ASP A 316 -1.78 10.03 -15.94
C ASP A 316 -2.98 10.40 -16.82
N TRP A 317 -3.85 11.33 -16.43
CA TRP A 317 -4.83 11.95 -17.33
C TRP A 317 -4.17 12.61 -18.57
N GLN A 318 -2.86 12.82 -18.58
CA GLN A 318 -2.12 13.24 -19.78
C GLN A 318 -1.82 12.09 -20.76
N ASP A 319 -2.01 10.82 -20.36
CA ASP A 319 -1.77 9.61 -21.13
C ASP A 319 -3.02 8.71 -21.09
N GLU A 320 -3.99 8.97 -21.99
CA GLU A 320 -5.34 8.39 -22.06
C GLU A 320 -5.43 6.82 -22.04
N ARG A 321 -4.31 6.10 -22.00
CA ARG A 321 -4.23 4.64 -22.22
C ARG A 321 -4.13 3.76 -20.96
N LYS A 322 -4.13 4.30 -19.72
CA LYS A 322 -3.76 3.50 -18.50
C LYS A 322 -4.77 3.40 -17.34
N VAL A 323 -5.96 4.00 -17.43
CA VAL A 323 -6.83 4.27 -16.27
C VAL A 323 -7.51 3.07 -15.52
N PRO A 324 -7.75 1.86 -16.07
CA PRO A 324 -8.66 0.91 -15.40
C PRO A 324 -8.23 0.30 -14.06
N ARG A 325 -6.92 0.18 -13.76
CA ARG A 325 -6.46 -0.58 -12.57
C ARG A 325 -6.53 0.20 -11.26
N TYR A 326 -6.50 1.53 -11.30
CA TYR A 326 -6.42 2.37 -10.09
C TYR A 326 -7.76 2.51 -9.36
N LYS A 327 -8.88 2.52 -10.09
CA LYS A 327 -10.21 2.81 -9.54
C LYS A 327 -10.70 1.76 -8.54
N PHE A 328 -10.43 0.47 -8.78
CA PHE A 328 -10.87 -0.61 -7.88
C PHE A 328 -10.12 -0.59 -6.54
N LYS A 329 -8.82 -0.28 -6.58
CA LYS A 329 -7.99 -0.20 -5.36
C LYS A 329 -8.40 0.99 -4.48
N LEU A 330 -8.75 2.12 -5.10
CA LEU A 330 -9.17 3.33 -4.37
C LEU A 330 -10.44 3.11 -3.52
N THR A 331 -11.43 2.38 -4.05
CA THR A 331 -12.68 2.10 -3.31
C THR A 331 -12.43 1.18 -2.12
N GLN A 332 -11.64 0.12 -2.32
CA GLN A 332 -11.27 -0.80 -1.25
C GLN A 332 -10.48 -0.09 -0.13
N ASP A 333 -9.47 0.71 -0.51
CA ASP A 333 -8.65 1.47 0.44
C ASP A 333 -9.50 2.49 1.24
N TYR A 334 -10.56 3.05 0.64
CA TYR A 334 -11.47 3.97 1.32
C TYR A 334 -12.36 3.28 2.35
N ASP A 335 -13.05 2.18 1.97
CA ASP A 335 -13.86 1.40 2.89
C ASP A 335 -13.01 0.90 4.08
N GLU A 336 -11.77 0.51 3.78
CA GLU A 336 -10.78 0.11 4.77
C GLU A 336 -10.45 1.26 5.72
N THR A 337 -10.17 2.45 5.18
CA THR A 337 -9.88 3.66 5.95
C THR A 337 -11.05 4.04 6.87
N MET A 338 -12.29 4.01 6.36
CA MET A 338 -13.48 4.37 7.13
C MET A 338 -13.77 3.38 8.25
N TYR A 339 -13.59 2.07 8.01
CA TYR A 339 -13.71 1.08 9.08
C TYR A 339 -12.67 1.32 10.18
N LEU A 340 -11.40 1.55 9.82
CA LEU A 340 -10.34 1.82 10.80
C LEU A 340 -10.60 3.12 11.57
N PHE A 341 -11.13 4.14 10.89
CA PHE A 341 -11.54 5.38 11.56
C PHE A 341 -12.66 5.15 12.57
N ASN A 342 -13.69 4.37 12.22
CA ASN A 342 -14.75 4.00 13.16
C ASN A 342 -14.22 3.20 14.36
N LEU A 343 -13.22 2.35 14.14
CA LEU A 343 -12.54 1.64 15.22
C LEU A 343 -11.68 2.58 16.08
N PHE A 344 -11.03 3.57 15.47
CA PHE A 344 -10.27 4.62 16.16
C PHE A 344 -11.17 5.45 17.07
N VAL A 345 -12.33 5.86 16.54
CA VAL A 345 -13.40 6.54 17.27
C VAL A 345 -13.85 5.74 18.50
N GLN A 346 -14.02 4.41 18.36
CA GLN A 346 -14.42 3.53 19.46
C GLN A 346 -13.33 3.37 20.53
N LEU A 347 -12.05 3.42 20.15
CA LEU A 347 -10.92 3.11 21.04
C LEU A 347 -10.31 4.31 21.76
N ASP A 348 -10.25 5.48 21.10
CA ASP A 348 -9.60 6.67 21.66
C ASP A 348 -10.36 7.24 22.87
N GLU A 349 -11.67 6.96 22.96
CA GLU A 349 -12.62 7.70 23.79
C GLU A 349 -12.49 9.24 23.61
N PHE A 350 -11.75 9.68 22.60
CA PHE A 350 -11.34 11.03 22.29
C PHE A 350 -10.67 11.82 23.41
N ASN A 351 -9.93 11.11 24.26
CA ASN A 351 -9.23 11.74 25.37
C ASN A 351 -7.89 12.38 24.95
N SER A 352 -7.34 12.02 23.78
CA SER A 352 -6.06 12.51 23.28
C SER A 352 -6.19 13.38 22.00
N PRO A 353 -6.16 14.71 22.11
CA PRO A 353 -6.33 15.59 20.95
C PRO A 353 -5.25 15.44 19.86
N GLY A 354 -4.09 14.86 20.22
CA GLY A 354 -2.93 14.76 19.34
C GLY A 354 -3.18 13.84 18.14
N SER A 355 -3.68 12.64 18.38
CA SER A 355 -3.85 11.61 17.33
C SER A 355 -4.98 11.98 16.36
N ALA A 356 -6.13 12.40 16.88
CA ALA A 356 -7.26 12.83 16.07
C ALA A 356 -6.92 14.05 15.20
N THR A 357 -6.15 15.01 15.71
CA THR A 357 -5.68 16.16 14.90
C THR A 357 -4.75 15.72 13.78
N LYS A 358 -3.83 14.76 14.01
CA LYS A 358 -2.98 14.21 12.95
C LYS A 358 -3.82 13.50 11.87
N VAL A 359 -4.83 12.72 12.26
CA VAL A 359 -5.77 12.06 11.33
C VAL A 359 -6.56 13.11 10.53
N ALA A 360 -7.08 14.15 11.19
CA ALA A 360 -7.78 15.24 10.52
C ALA A 360 -6.90 15.93 9.46
N ARG A 361 -5.64 16.23 9.80
CA ARG A 361 -4.68 16.85 8.86
C ARG A 361 -4.40 15.97 7.65
N ALA A 362 -4.36 14.64 7.82
CA ALA A 362 -4.24 13.72 6.70
C ALA A 362 -5.52 13.72 5.86
N ALA A 363 -6.69 13.56 6.50
CA ALA A 363 -8.00 13.53 5.84
C ALA A 363 -8.28 14.80 5.02
N ALA A 364 -7.84 15.97 5.51
CA ALA A 364 -7.98 17.25 4.81
C ALA A 364 -7.33 17.28 3.41
N GLN A 365 -6.39 16.36 3.12
CA GLN A 365 -5.66 16.31 1.85
C GLN A 365 -6.44 15.64 0.71
N VAL A 366 -7.52 14.90 1.00
CA VAL A 366 -8.24 14.12 -0.01
C VAL A 366 -9.75 14.22 0.17
N ASP A 367 -10.48 14.62 -0.88
CA ASP A 367 -11.94 14.83 -0.83
C ASP A 367 -12.72 13.57 -0.40
N THR A 368 -12.22 12.38 -0.74
CA THR A 368 -12.86 11.12 -0.33
C THR A 368 -12.95 11.00 1.19
N ALA A 369 -12.03 11.61 1.96
CA ALA A 369 -12.03 11.57 3.42
C ALA A 369 -12.93 12.65 4.08
N LEU A 370 -13.87 13.25 3.34
CA LEU A 370 -14.82 14.23 3.88
C LEU A 370 -15.59 13.72 5.10
N GLU A 371 -16.05 12.46 5.08
CA GLU A 371 -16.81 11.85 6.18
C GLU A 371 -15.99 11.81 7.49
N ILE A 372 -14.68 11.62 7.41
CA ILE A 372 -13.77 11.66 8.56
C ILE A 372 -13.73 13.07 9.16
N ILE A 373 -13.60 14.09 8.30
CA ILE A 373 -13.61 15.50 8.75
C ILE A 373 -14.96 15.85 9.39
N GLN A 374 -16.07 15.49 8.76
CA GLN A 374 -17.41 15.72 9.30
C GLN A 374 -17.58 15.08 10.68
N ALA A 375 -17.20 13.81 10.83
CA ALA A 375 -17.27 13.13 12.11
C ALA A 375 -16.41 13.81 13.20
N LEU A 376 -15.16 14.17 12.89
CA LEU A 376 -14.27 14.84 13.85
C LEU A 376 -14.74 16.25 14.23
N VAL A 377 -15.39 16.97 13.32
CA VAL A 377 -15.84 18.35 13.56
C VAL A 377 -17.20 18.40 14.26
N GLU A 378 -18.16 17.56 13.86
CA GLU A 378 -19.53 17.59 14.37
C GLU A 378 -19.75 16.65 15.54
N GLN A 379 -19.33 15.40 15.41
CA GLN A 379 -19.64 14.34 16.38
C GLN A 379 -18.60 14.33 17.52
N TYR A 380 -17.34 14.62 17.19
CA TYR A 380 -16.22 14.52 18.12
C TYR A 380 -15.37 15.81 18.22
N PRO A 381 -15.98 16.98 18.47
CA PRO A 381 -15.24 18.24 18.45
C PRO A 381 -14.17 18.35 19.55
N LEU A 382 -14.28 17.59 20.65
CA LEU A 382 -13.28 17.62 21.73
C LEU A 382 -11.95 16.99 21.33
N SER A 383 -11.97 16.09 20.35
CA SER A 383 -10.81 15.37 19.80
C SER A 383 -9.89 16.27 19.00
N ILE A 384 -10.40 17.35 18.43
CA ILE A 384 -9.60 18.37 17.75
C ILE A 384 -9.22 19.53 18.68
N GLY A 385 -9.58 19.44 19.97
CA GLY A 385 -9.19 20.39 21.00
C GLY A 385 -10.28 20.63 22.04
N LYS A 386 -9.90 20.67 23.32
CA LYS A 386 -10.84 20.94 24.43
C LYS A 386 -11.33 22.40 24.44
N LEU A 387 -10.47 23.34 24.08
CA LEU A 387 -10.76 24.78 24.10
C LEU A 387 -11.26 25.25 22.74
N LYS A 388 -12.30 26.10 22.72
CA LYS A 388 -12.86 26.68 21.49
C LYS A 388 -11.79 27.34 20.60
N ARG A 389 -10.85 28.09 21.19
CA ARG A 389 -9.75 28.73 20.46
C ARG A 389 -8.83 27.72 19.78
N VAL A 390 -8.50 26.62 20.46
CA VAL A 390 -7.66 25.56 19.91
C VAL A 390 -8.37 24.88 18.75
N ARG A 391 -9.67 24.58 18.90
CA ARG A 391 -10.47 24.02 17.80
C ARG A 391 -10.50 24.93 16.57
N GLN A 392 -10.70 26.23 16.78
CA GLN A 392 -10.67 27.18 15.67
C GLN A 392 -9.31 27.18 14.96
N THR A 393 -8.19 27.15 15.70
CA THR A 393 -6.85 27.05 15.10
C THR A 393 -6.69 25.76 14.29
N VAL A 394 -7.19 24.63 14.77
CA VAL A 394 -7.16 23.38 14.00
C VAL A 394 -8.05 23.50 12.76
N LEU A 395 -9.27 24.04 12.86
CA LEU A 395 -10.15 24.23 11.70
C LEU A 395 -9.54 25.15 10.63
N ASP A 396 -8.90 26.25 11.04
CA ASP A 396 -8.19 27.16 10.14
C ASP A 396 -7.01 26.45 9.45
N GLU A 397 -6.29 25.59 10.18
CA GLU A 397 -5.21 24.77 9.63
C GLU A 397 -5.74 23.71 8.63
N LEU A 398 -6.85 23.04 8.96
CA LEU A 398 -7.48 22.06 8.07
C LEU A 398 -7.97 22.74 6.78
N LEU A 399 -8.57 23.93 6.88
CA LEU A 399 -9.00 24.70 5.72
C LEU A 399 -7.81 25.02 4.81
N LEU A 400 -6.69 25.47 5.38
CA LEU A 400 -5.47 25.74 4.63
C LEU A 400 -4.91 24.49 3.93
N ILE A 401 -4.83 23.36 4.63
CA ILE A 401 -4.37 22.08 4.04
C ILE A 401 -5.30 21.66 2.90
N SER A 402 -6.62 21.76 3.07
CA SER A 402 -7.57 21.39 2.03
C SER A 402 -7.48 22.32 0.81
N VAL A 403 -7.21 23.61 1.02
CA VAL A 403 -6.94 24.55 -0.09
C VAL A 403 -5.66 24.16 -0.83
N SER A 404 -4.57 23.87 -0.12
CA SER A 404 -3.28 23.52 -0.73
C SER A 404 -3.29 22.16 -1.45
N CYS A 405 -4.12 21.23 -0.99
CA CYS A 405 -4.33 19.94 -1.66
C CYS A 405 -5.41 19.99 -2.77
N GLY A 406 -6.17 21.08 -2.88
CA GLY A 406 -7.27 21.19 -3.83
C GLY A 406 -8.49 20.34 -3.48
N SER A 407 -8.68 20.01 -2.20
CA SER A 407 -9.82 19.24 -1.67
C SER A 407 -11.08 20.10 -1.59
N LYS A 408 -11.75 20.26 -2.74
CA LYS A 408 -12.87 21.19 -2.91
C LYS A 408 -14.02 20.91 -1.94
N ASP A 409 -14.41 19.66 -1.77
CA ASP A 409 -15.60 19.29 -1.02
C ASP A 409 -15.37 19.54 0.48
N ILE A 410 -14.16 19.25 0.96
CA ILE A 410 -13.75 19.58 2.33
C ILE A 410 -13.70 21.10 2.56
N VAL A 411 -13.15 21.86 1.61
CA VAL A 411 -13.12 23.34 1.71
C VAL A 411 -14.54 23.92 1.76
N GLN A 412 -15.45 23.43 0.91
CA GLN A 412 -16.86 23.85 0.92
C GLN A 412 -17.53 23.53 2.26
N TYR A 413 -17.31 22.33 2.77
CA TYR A 413 -17.82 21.90 4.06
C TYR A 413 -17.31 22.79 5.20
N LEU A 414 -15.99 22.96 5.33
CA LEU A 414 -15.39 23.78 6.39
C LEU A 414 -15.86 25.24 6.32
N HIS A 415 -16.03 25.78 5.12
CA HIS A 415 -16.60 27.12 4.94
C HIS A 415 -18.06 27.19 5.40
N SER A 416 -18.89 26.21 5.04
CA SER A 416 -20.29 26.11 5.51
C SER A 416 -20.41 25.93 7.02
N PHE A 417 -19.39 25.30 7.63
CA PHE A 417 -19.28 25.15 9.08
C PHE A 417 -18.87 26.46 9.81
N GLY A 418 -18.53 27.51 9.05
CA GLY A 418 -18.22 28.84 9.59
C GLY A 418 -16.75 29.22 9.53
N CYS A 419 -15.89 28.45 8.87
CA CYS A 419 -14.51 28.86 8.63
C CYS A 419 -14.48 29.99 7.58
N SER A 420 -13.83 31.10 7.92
CA SER A 420 -13.71 32.25 7.02
C SER A 420 -12.48 32.10 6.13
N PHE A 421 -12.64 32.33 4.83
CA PHE A 421 -11.50 32.51 3.95
C PHE A 421 -10.73 33.79 4.30
N SER A 422 -9.47 33.82 3.87
CA SER A 422 -8.57 34.96 4.03
C SER A 422 -7.76 35.12 2.76
N SER A 423 -7.08 36.26 2.59
CA SER A 423 -6.19 36.46 1.43
C SER A 423 -5.08 35.41 1.35
N TYR A 424 -4.70 34.83 2.49
CA TYR A 424 -3.71 33.75 2.55
C TYR A 424 -4.23 32.44 1.91
N HIS A 425 -5.51 32.12 2.09
CA HIS A 425 -6.11 30.98 1.40
C HIS A 425 -6.16 31.21 -0.12
N LEU A 426 -6.43 32.44 -0.56
CA LEU A 426 -6.42 32.78 -1.99
C LEU A 426 -5.00 32.65 -2.57
N GLU A 427 -3.99 33.15 -1.86
CA GLU A 427 -2.57 33.01 -2.22
C GLU A 427 -2.19 31.53 -2.38
N GLU A 428 -2.55 30.69 -1.42
CA GLU A 428 -2.25 29.25 -1.47
C GLU A 428 -2.96 28.55 -2.65
N ALA A 429 -4.23 28.88 -2.91
CA ALA A 429 -4.96 28.35 -4.06
C ALA A 429 -4.29 28.71 -5.40
N ILE A 430 -3.76 29.93 -5.50
CA ILE A 430 -3.00 30.40 -6.66
C ILE A 430 -1.67 29.64 -6.76
N MET A 431 -0.94 29.46 -5.65
CA MET A 431 0.33 28.73 -5.62
C MET A 431 0.22 27.31 -6.19
N VAL A 432 -0.87 26.62 -5.90
CA VAL A 432 -1.11 25.25 -6.37
C VAL A 432 -1.74 25.21 -7.77
N ASP A 433 -2.13 26.37 -8.31
CA ASP A 433 -2.82 26.58 -9.59
C ASP A 433 -4.17 25.85 -9.73
N LYS A 434 -4.90 25.70 -8.62
CA LYS A 434 -6.20 25.01 -8.62
C LYS A 434 -7.31 26.02 -8.88
N SER A 435 -7.59 26.30 -10.15
CA SER A 435 -8.57 27.31 -10.58
C SER A 435 -9.96 27.18 -9.95
N LYS A 436 -10.47 25.95 -9.76
CA LYS A 436 -11.74 25.68 -9.05
C LYS A 436 -11.70 26.15 -7.58
N MET A 437 -10.55 26.07 -6.94
CA MET A 437 -10.34 26.55 -5.57
C MET A 437 -10.31 28.08 -5.52
N VAL A 438 -9.63 28.73 -6.47
CA VAL A 438 -9.64 30.19 -6.63
C VAL A 438 -11.07 30.70 -6.82
N ASP A 439 -11.84 30.06 -7.71
CA ASP A 439 -13.24 30.39 -7.94
C ASP A 439 -14.09 30.28 -6.67
N LEU A 440 -13.87 29.23 -5.87
CA LEU A 440 -14.60 29.00 -4.64
C LEU A 440 -14.32 30.11 -3.61
N ILE A 441 -13.05 30.45 -3.41
CA ILE A 441 -12.61 31.47 -2.45
C ILE A 441 -13.10 32.86 -2.86
N LEU A 442 -13.01 33.23 -4.14
CA LEU A 442 -13.52 34.52 -4.61
C LEU A 442 -15.05 34.62 -4.49
N SER A 443 -15.76 33.49 -4.65
CA SER A 443 -17.22 33.46 -4.50
C SER A 443 -17.68 33.63 -3.05
N SER A 444 -16.79 33.43 -2.06
CA SER A 444 -17.08 33.71 -0.66
C SER A 444 -17.01 35.19 -0.30
N GLY A 445 -16.72 36.07 -1.27
CA GLY A 445 -16.63 37.52 -1.07
C GLY A 445 -15.21 38.04 -0.79
N ILE A 446 -14.16 37.23 -0.95
CA ILE A 446 -12.78 37.74 -0.92
C ILE A 446 -12.57 38.64 -2.15
N PRO A 447 -12.20 39.92 -1.96
CA PRO A 447 -11.97 40.82 -3.09
C PRO A 447 -10.85 40.30 -4.00
N VAL A 448 -11.07 40.35 -5.32
CA VAL A 448 -10.04 39.99 -6.31
C VAL A 448 -8.80 40.88 -6.22
N THR A 449 -8.92 42.05 -5.58
CA THR A 449 -7.87 43.04 -5.33
C THR A 449 -7.24 42.95 -3.94
N SER A 450 -7.54 41.90 -3.16
CA SER A 450 -6.99 41.75 -1.81
C SER A 450 -5.46 41.67 -1.84
N THR A 451 -4.78 42.45 -1.00
CA THR A 451 -3.32 42.37 -0.89
C THR A 451 -2.88 41.02 -0.33
N ILE A 452 -1.85 40.44 -0.95
CA ILE A 452 -1.22 39.20 -0.51
C ILE A 452 -0.27 39.50 0.66
N LYS A 453 -0.20 38.58 1.64
CA LYS A 453 0.66 38.79 2.82
C LYS A 453 2.14 38.75 2.43
N GLY A 454 2.90 39.73 2.90
CA GLY A 454 4.36 39.77 2.70
C GLY A 454 4.83 40.48 1.42
N ALA A 455 3.90 40.90 0.55
CA ALA A 455 4.18 41.75 -0.59
C ALA A 455 3.21 42.93 -0.56
N GLU A 456 3.66 44.06 0.01
CA GLU A 456 2.81 45.24 0.28
C GLU A 456 2.11 45.84 -0.96
N TYR A 457 2.46 45.37 -2.17
CA TYR A 457 1.94 45.90 -3.45
C TYR A 457 1.55 44.82 -4.47
N GLU A 458 1.53 43.54 -4.10
CA GLU A 458 1.13 42.47 -5.04
C GLU A 458 -0.36 42.16 -4.92
N THR A 459 -1.10 42.40 -6.01
CA THR A 459 -2.45 41.88 -6.17
C THR A 459 -2.39 40.37 -6.43
N PRO A 460 -3.48 39.62 -6.21
CA PRO A 460 -3.53 38.20 -6.52
C PRO A 460 -3.20 37.89 -7.99
N LEU A 461 -3.54 38.81 -8.90
CA LEU A 461 -3.19 38.68 -10.31
C LEU A 461 -1.67 38.82 -10.54
N HIS A 462 -1.02 39.78 -9.87
CA HIS A 462 0.44 39.96 -9.96
C HIS A 462 1.14 38.69 -9.50
N PHE A 463 0.72 38.15 -8.36
CA PHE A 463 1.28 36.94 -7.80
C PHE A 463 1.07 35.71 -8.70
N ALA A 464 -0.13 35.53 -9.26
CA ALA A 464 -0.43 34.45 -10.19
C ALA A 464 0.46 34.51 -11.45
N LEU A 465 0.60 35.69 -12.05
CA LEU A 465 1.42 35.90 -13.25
C LEU A 465 2.91 35.70 -12.96
N ASN A 466 3.41 36.23 -11.84
CA ASN A 466 4.81 36.09 -11.42
C ASN A 466 5.20 34.62 -11.17
N ARG A 467 4.25 33.82 -10.67
CA ARG A 467 4.44 32.37 -10.43
C ARG A 467 4.04 31.48 -11.61
N TRP A 468 3.63 32.07 -12.73
CA TRP A 468 3.19 31.36 -13.95
C TRP A 468 1.98 30.45 -13.74
N LYS A 469 1.08 30.85 -12.83
CA LYS A 469 -0.14 30.13 -12.45
C LYS A 469 -1.30 30.61 -13.31
N TYR A 470 -1.21 30.29 -14.60
CA TYR A 470 -2.07 30.90 -15.61
C TYR A 470 -3.54 30.51 -15.46
N ALA A 471 -3.84 29.27 -15.02
CA ALA A 471 -5.23 28.87 -14.79
C ALA A 471 -5.87 29.74 -13.69
N SER A 472 -5.11 30.04 -12.65
CA SER A 472 -5.52 30.97 -11.59
C SER A 472 -5.62 32.41 -12.10
N ALA A 473 -4.66 32.87 -12.90
CA ALA A 473 -4.70 34.20 -13.52
C ALA A 473 -5.96 34.38 -14.40
N PHE A 474 -6.33 33.37 -15.20
CA PHE A 474 -7.55 33.40 -16.01
C PHE A 474 -8.80 33.61 -15.15
N ARG A 475 -8.90 32.90 -14.01
CA ARG A 475 -10.02 33.08 -13.08
C ARG A 475 -10.03 34.45 -12.42
N LEU A 476 -8.87 34.98 -12.06
CA LEU A 476 -8.78 36.33 -11.49
C LEU A 476 -9.24 37.39 -12.49
N ILE A 477 -8.83 37.28 -13.76
CA ILE A 477 -9.27 38.20 -14.84
C ILE A 477 -10.78 38.08 -15.09
N ASP A 478 -11.31 36.86 -15.11
CA ASP A 478 -12.75 36.59 -15.23
C ASP A 478 -13.55 37.26 -14.10
N ARG A 479 -13.01 37.23 -12.88
CA ARG A 479 -13.58 37.89 -11.69
C ARG A 479 -13.27 39.39 -11.59
N GLY A 480 -12.79 40.00 -12.68
CA GLY A 480 -12.63 41.45 -12.77
C GLY A 480 -11.31 41.99 -12.22
N ALA A 481 -10.26 41.16 -12.10
CA ALA A 481 -8.92 41.67 -11.81
C ALA A 481 -8.50 42.71 -12.86
N ASN A 482 -7.96 43.84 -12.40
CA ASN A 482 -7.54 44.90 -13.30
C ASN A 482 -6.23 44.53 -13.99
N LEU A 483 -6.23 44.52 -15.32
CA LEU A 483 -5.04 44.24 -16.12
C LEU A 483 -4.09 45.43 -16.19
N ASP A 484 -4.62 46.64 -16.00
CA ASP A 484 -3.83 47.87 -16.05
C ASP A 484 -2.92 48.01 -14.83
N ASP A 485 -3.21 47.28 -13.74
CA ASP A 485 -2.42 47.29 -12.52
C ASP A 485 -1.12 46.46 -12.66
N VAL A 486 -0.99 45.64 -13.71
CA VAL A 486 0.18 44.77 -13.94
C VAL A 486 1.44 45.63 -14.12
N PRO A 487 2.45 45.54 -13.23
CA PRO A 487 3.65 46.36 -13.32
C PRO A 487 4.44 46.08 -14.60
N GLU A 488 5.09 47.11 -15.15
CA GLU A 488 5.92 46.98 -16.37
C GLU A 488 7.01 45.90 -16.23
N GLN A 489 7.60 45.74 -15.05
CA GLN A 489 8.59 44.69 -14.80
C GLN A 489 7.99 43.29 -15.01
N LEU A 490 6.73 43.08 -14.63
CA LEU A 490 6.03 41.82 -14.82
C LEU A 490 5.59 41.64 -16.27
N LYS A 491 5.28 42.73 -16.99
CA LYS A 491 5.05 42.69 -18.44
C LYS A 491 6.30 42.24 -19.19
N ASP A 492 7.47 42.75 -18.83
CA ASP A 492 8.74 42.33 -19.42
C ASP A 492 9.05 40.85 -19.13
N LEU A 493 8.79 40.38 -17.91
CA LEU A 493 8.90 38.96 -17.55
C LEU A 493 7.95 38.08 -18.36
N LEU A 494 6.69 38.49 -18.51
CA LEU A 494 5.69 37.80 -19.32
C LEU A 494 6.12 37.70 -20.79
N LEU A 495 6.66 38.80 -21.35
CA LEU A 495 7.17 38.84 -22.71
C LEU A 495 8.35 37.87 -22.91
N LEU A 496 9.28 37.83 -21.96
CA LEU A 496 10.41 36.91 -21.96
C LEU A 496 9.96 35.44 -21.85
N ARG A 497 9.00 35.14 -20.96
CA ARG A 497 8.46 33.79 -20.78
C ARG A 497 7.73 33.30 -22.04
N PHE A 498 6.88 34.14 -22.62
CA PHE A 498 6.21 33.86 -23.90
C PHE A 498 7.24 33.48 -24.96
N HIS A 499 8.30 34.28 -25.11
CA HIS A 499 9.35 34.06 -26.09
C HIS A 499 9.98 32.66 -25.95
N HIS A 500 10.35 32.26 -24.73
CA HIS A 500 11.10 31.02 -24.51
C HIS A 500 10.25 29.74 -24.40
N HIS A 501 9.05 29.79 -23.81
CA HIS A 501 8.35 28.57 -23.38
C HIS A 501 7.03 28.33 -24.11
N GLU A 502 6.30 29.39 -24.43
CA GLU A 502 4.92 29.28 -24.95
C GLU A 502 4.84 29.55 -26.46
N ARG A 503 5.87 30.17 -27.04
CA ARG A 503 5.91 30.50 -28.47
C ARG A 503 5.72 29.29 -29.38
N GLU A 504 6.45 28.20 -29.15
CA GLU A 504 6.34 27.01 -30.01
C GLU A 504 4.98 26.32 -29.88
N LYS A 505 4.41 26.32 -28.67
CA LYS A 505 3.07 25.76 -28.43
C LYS A 505 1.97 26.61 -29.05
N LEU A 506 2.12 27.92 -29.03
CA LEU A 506 1.19 28.84 -29.68
C LEU A 506 1.39 28.91 -31.20
N LYS A 507 2.57 28.56 -31.72
CA LYS A 507 2.83 28.43 -33.17
C LYS A 507 2.14 27.22 -33.79
N SER A 508 2.10 26.09 -33.09
CA SER A 508 1.38 24.90 -33.56
C SER A 508 -0.14 25.10 -33.54
N TRP A 509 -0.62 26.05 -32.75
CA TRP A 509 -2.01 26.47 -32.70
C TRP A 509 -2.32 27.50 -33.80
N ARG A 510 -3.24 27.18 -34.72
CA ARG A 510 -3.61 28.07 -35.84
C ARG A 510 -4.52 29.19 -35.35
N VAL A 511 -4.02 30.43 -35.38
CA VAL A 511 -4.68 31.67 -34.91
C VAL A 511 -5.84 32.16 -35.83
N GLY A 512 -6.62 31.25 -36.40
CA GLY A 512 -7.70 31.61 -37.34
C GLY A 512 -8.94 32.19 -36.65
N GLY A 513 -8.91 33.47 -36.26
CA GLY A 513 -10.12 34.24 -35.94
C GLY A 513 -10.55 34.30 -34.46
N VAL A 514 -9.62 34.18 -33.51
CA VAL A 514 -9.98 34.31 -32.09
C VAL A 514 -10.32 35.75 -31.74
N VAL A 515 -11.55 35.94 -31.25
CA VAL A 515 -12.03 37.23 -30.77
C VAL A 515 -11.33 37.55 -29.45
N MET A 516 -10.66 38.69 -29.41
CA MET A 516 -9.97 39.22 -28.21
C MET A 516 -10.99 39.75 -27.19
N ASP A 517 -11.76 38.85 -26.60
CA ASP A 517 -12.81 39.15 -25.64
C ASP A 517 -12.51 38.48 -24.30
N ARG A 518 -12.65 39.23 -23.19
CA ARG A 518 -12.54 38.70 -21.82
C ARG A 518 -13.53 37.55 -21.57
N LYS A 519 -14.64 37.48 -22.31
CA LYS A 519 -15.59 36.34 -22.23
C LYS A 519 -14.95 34.98 -22.49
N ILE A 520 -13.76 34.91 -23.08
CA ILE A 520 -13.04 33.65 -23.23
C ILE A 520 -12.65 33.02 -21.89
N PHE A 521 -12.45 33.83 -20.84
CA PHE A 521 -12.12 33.34 -19.50
C PHE A 521 -13.31 32.75 -18.74
N LEU A 522 -14.55 33.06 -19.17
CA LEU A 522 -15.78 32.39 -18.68
C LEU A 522 -15.82 30.91 -19.06
N LYS A 523 -15.17 30.55 -20.17
CA LYS A 523 -15.07 29.15 -20.58
C LYS A 523 -14.20 28.40 -19.58
N ARG A 524 -14.68 27.22 -19.15
CA ARG A 524 -13.95 26.37 -18.22
C ARG A 524 -13.24 25.29 -18.99
N ASP A 525 -11.92 25.34 -18.98
CA ASP A 525 -11.12 24.15 -19.24
C ASP A 525 -10.90 23.44 -17.92
N GLU A 526 -11.44 22.22 -17.81
CA GLU A 526 -11.20 21.36 -16.64
C GLU A 526 -10.03 20.40 -16.87
N SER A 527 -9.46 20.42 -18.08
CA SER A 527 -8.44 19.45 -18.48
C SER A 527 -7.07 19.87 -17.95
N PRO A 528 -6.33 18.99 -17.27
CA PRO A 528 -4.96 19.26 -16.86
C PRO A 528 -4.01 19.19 -18.06
N GLY A 529 -3.92 20.26 -18.85
CA GLY A 529 -3.02 20.32 -20.00
C GLY A 529 -3.18 21.55 -20.89
N TYR A 530 -2.34 21.64 -21.94
CA TYR A 530 -2.43 22.66 -22.97
C TYR A 530 -3.53 22.29 -23.96
N THR A 531 -4.79 22.42 -23.57
CA THR A 531 -5.89 22.32 -24.53
C THR A 531 -5.86 23.52 -25.47
N ASN A 532 -6.60 23.41 -26.58
CA ASN A 532 -6.81 24.57 -27.46
C ASN A 532 -7.43 25.75 -26.71
N LEU A 533 -8.34 25.49 -25.77
CA LEU A 533 -8.97 26.54 -24.95
C LEU A 533 -7.95 27.21 -24.03
N TYR A 534 -7.04 26.44 -23.43
CA TYR A 534 -5.96 26.99 -22.62
C TYR A 534 -5.04 27.89 -23.46
N CYS A 535 -4.62 27.43 -24.64
CA CYS A 535 -3.81 28.21 -25.57
C CYS A 535 -4.52 29.50 -26.03
N GLU A 536 -5.82 29.41 -26.29
CA GLU A 536 -6.68 30.56 -26.60
C GLU A 536 -6.71 31.58 -25.46
N GLN A 537 -6.99 31.12 -24.23
CA GLN A 537 -7.03 31.98 -23.03
C GLN A 537 -5.67 32.61 -22.77
N LEU A 538 -4.59 31.85 -22.94
CA LEU A 538 -3.22 32.34 -22.79
C LEU A 538 -2.90 33.43 -23.82
N HIS A 539 -3.26 33.22 -25.09
CA HIS A 539 -3.06 34.19 -26.16
C HIS A 539 -3.84 35.50 -25.92
N VAL A 540 -5.11 35.39 -25.52
CA VAL A 540 -5.95 36.55 -25.19
C VAL A 540 -5.38 37.29 -23.98
N MET A 541 -4.94 36.58 -22.93
CA MET A 541 -4.31 37.19 -21.76
C MET A 541 -3.06 37.98 -22.13
N TYR A 542 -2.13 37.39 -22.89
CA TYR A 542 -0.94 38.12 -23.36
C TYR A 542 -1.30 39.33 -24.21
N SER A 543 -2.27 39.20 -25.11
CA SER A 543 -2.69 40.31 -25.98
C SER A 543 -3.32 41.46 -25.20
N LEU A 544 -4.04 41.16 -24.11
CA LEU A 544 -4.65 42.17 -23.26
C LEU A 544 -3.61 42.87 -22.35
N ILE A 545 -2.61 42.14 -21.84
CA ILE A 545 -1.60 42.69 -20.92
C ILE A 545 -0.47 43.41 -21.66
N LEU A 546 0.02 42.80 -22.75
CA LEU A 546 1.21 43.26 -23.49
C LEU A 546 0.86 44.00 -24.79
N GLY A 547 -0.42 44.05 -25.17
CA GLY A 547 -0.90 44.63 -26.42
C GLY A 547 -0.90 43.65 -27.60
N LYS A 548 -1.63 43.99 -28.68
CA LYS A 548 -1.83 43.10 -29.84
C LYS A 548 -0.54 42.73 -30.59
N SER A 549 0.48 43.58 -30.51
CA SER A 549 1.78 43.38 -31.16
C SER A 549 2.80 42.66 -30.28
N TYR A 550 2.40 42.08 -29.13
CA TYR A 550 3.33 41.48 -28.17
C TYR A 550 4.23 40.39 -28.80
N ALA A 551 3.71 39.63 -29.77
CA ALA A 551 4.50 38.60 -30.45
C ALA A 551 5.61 39.18 -31.34
N GLU A 552 5.31 40.32 -32.00
CA GLU A 552 6.29 41.08 -32.80
C GLU A 552 7.30 41.74 -31.88
N GLU A 553 6.84 42.35 -30.78
CA GLU A 553 7.70 43.00 -29.79
C GLU A 553 8.63 41.99 -29.09
N ALA A 554 8.14 40.80 -28.74
CA ALA A 554 8.97 39.71 -28.21
C ALA A 554 10.02 39.27 -29.23
N THR A 555 9.68 39.19 -30.52
CA THR A 555 10.62 38.83 -31.58
C THR A 555 11.62 39.94 -31.86
N LYS A 556 11.21 41.21 -31.72
CA LYS A 556 12.06 42.38 -31.90
C LYS A 556 13.07 42.52 -30.77
N ARG A 557 12.62 42.36 -29.52
CA ARG A 557 13.47 42.52 -28.32
C ARG A 557 14.45 41.36 -28.13
N PHE A 558 14.00 40.13 -28.33
CA PHE A 558 14.80 38.92 -28.05
C PHE A 558 15.32 38.22 -29.32
N GLY A 559 15.02 38.77 -30.50
CA GLY A 559 15.41 38.21 -31.80
C GLY A 559 14.50 37.07 -32.29
N LYS A 560 14.87 36.46 -33.41
CA LYS A 560 14.35 35.13 -33.76
C LYS A 560 15.08 34.12 -32.90
N LEU A 561 14.35 33.27 -32.18
CA LEU A 561 14.93 32.05 -31.58
C LEU A 561 15.60 31.28 -32.71
N ILE A 562 16.94 31.28 -32.70
CA ILE A 562 17.71 30.32 -33.49
C ILE A 562 17.38 28.98 -32.86
N ASN A 563 16.90 28.04 -33.66
CA ASN A 563 16.47 26.72 -33.23
C ASN A 563 17.71 25.94 -32.74
N THR A 564 18.18 26.25 -31.54
CA THR A 564 19.20 25.47 -30.87
C THR A 564 18.46 24.37 -30.14
N ASP A 565 18.66 23.12 -30.58
CA ASP A 565 18.16 21.93 -29.91
C ASP A 565 18.47 22.02 -28.41
N MET A 566 17.47 22.36 -27.59
CA MET A 566 17.58 22.30 -26.14
C MET A 566 17.53 20.82 -25.74
N ASN A 567 18.69 20.17 -25.79
CA ASN A 567 18.87 18.87 -25.19
C ASN A 567 18.80 19.04 -23.65
N SER A 568 17.67 18.67 -23.05
CA SER A 568 17.24 18.99 -21.67
C SER A 568 18.11 18.43 -20.53
N ARG A 569 19.28 17.86 -20.81
CA ARG A 569 20.12 17.18 -19.81
C ARG A 569 21.32 17.96 -19.28
N THR A 570 21.75 19.06 -19.91
CA THR A 570 23.02 19.71 -19.52
C THR A 570 22.91 21.12 -18.97
N GLY A 571 21.73 21.75 -18.93
CA GLY A 571 21.54 23.08 -18.35
C GLY A 571 22.47 24.18 -18.91
N ARG A 572 23.13 23.94 -20.06
CA ARG A 572 24.02 24.92 -20.69
C ARG A 572 23.21 25.80 -21.61
N LEU A 573 23.04 27.06 -21.20
CA LEU A 573 22.70 28.16 -22.12
C LEU A 573 23.88 28.34 -23.08
N VAL A 574 23.73 27.88 -24.32
CA VAL A 574 24.67 28.19 -25.40
C VAL A 574 24.08 29.34 -26.23
N GLY A 575 24.72 30.50 -26.10
CA GLY A 575 24.86 31.55 -27.11
C GLY A 575 23.60 32.24 -27.63
N LEU A 576 23.36 33.47 -27.14
CA LEU A 576 22.73 34.52 -27.95
C LEU A 576 23.70 35.71 -28.05
N ALA A 577 23.70 36.34 -29.22
CA ALA A 577 24.59 37.41 -29.61
C ALA A 577 24.21 38.75 -28.95
N ASP A 578 25.25 39.53 -28.62
CA ASP A 578 25.26 40.88 -28.03
C ASP A 578 25.36 40.95 -26.47
N PRO A 579 26.60 40.94 -25.93
CA PRO A 579 26.88 41.10 -24.50
C PRO A 579 26.56 42.48 -23.92
N ASP A 580 26.39 43.52 -24.75
CA ASP A 580 26.48 44.91 -24.30
C ASP A 580 25.15 45.50 -23.78
N LYS A 581 24.07 44.71 -23.70
CA LYS A 581 22.71 45.19 -23.39
C LYS A 581 22.03 44.62 -22.15
N TRP A 582 22.73 43.91 -21.28
CA TRP A 582 22.10 43.34 -20.09
C TRP A 582 22.30 44.20 -18.84
N THR A 583 21.22 44.80 -18.36
CA THR A 583 21.04 45.18 -16.95
C THR A 583 20.45 43.98 -16.22
N LEU A 584 21.09 43.54 -15.12
CA LEU A 584 20.66 42.39 -14.32
C LEU A 584 19.22 42.58 -13.77
N LEU A 585 18.32 41.64 -14.08
CA LEU A 585 17.13 41.35 -13.27
C LEU A 585 17.21 39.89 -12.83
N ALA A 586 17.68 39.66 -11.61
CA ALA A 586 17.64 38.35 -10.98
C ALA A 586 16.26 38.10 -10.36
N SER A 587 15.70 36.90 -10.58
CA SER A 587 14.51 36.43 -9.87
C SER A 587 14.86 36.02 -8.43
N PRO A 588 14.14 36.50 -7.41
CA PRO A 588 14.34 36.06 -6.04
C PRO A 588 13.40 34.89 -5.72
N ALA A 589 13.71 33.66 -6.18
CA ALA A 589 13.24 32.43 -5.53
C ALA A 589 13.78 31.15 -6.17
N GLY A 590 14.56 30.38 -5.40
CA GLY A 590 14.40 28.92 -5.36
C GLY A 590 15.17 28.05 -6.35
N ALA A 591 16.49 28.22 -6.48
CA ALA A 591 17.36 27.14 -6.95
C ALA A 591 18.12 26.55 -5.76
N LYS A 592 17.85 25.27 -5.42
CA LYS A 592 18.73 24.50 -4.52
C LYS A 592 20.06 24.31 -5.24
N ILE A 593 21.13 24.83 -4.65
CA ILE A 593 22.51 24.65 -5.11
C ILE A 593 22.93 23.25 -4.69
N ASP A 594 23.11 22.35 -5.66
CA ASP A 594 23.88 21.13 -5.44
C ASP A 594 25.37 21.49 -5.39
N HIS A 595 26.06 20.91 -4.42
CA HIS A 595 27.41 21.30 -4.02
C HIS A 595 28.44 21.19 -5.17
N GLY A 596 29.17 22.28 -5.40
CA GLY A 596 30.59 22.20 -5.79
C GLY A 596 30.97 22.62 -7.20
N VAL A 597 30.63 23.82 -7.67
CA VAL A 597 31.47 24.60 -8.61
C VAL A 597 31.27 26.09 -8.31
N GLY A 598 32.36 26.80 -7.97
CA GLY A 598 32.33 28.25 -7.73
C GLY A 598 32.21 29.03 -9.03
N TYR A 599 31.25 29.96 -9.10
CA TYR A 599 31.16 30.96 -10.17
C TYR A 599 31.35 32.34 -9.57
N GLY A 600 32.39 33.05 -10.03
CA GLY A 600 32.64 34.46 -9.72
C GLY A 600 31.77 35.36 -10.60
N TRP A 601 31.24 36.43 -10.01
CA TRP A 601 30.46 37.44 -10.71
C TRP A 601 31.35 38.65 -11.04
N VAL A 602 31.24 39.18 -12.25
CA VAL A 602 31.89 40.42 -12.68
C VAL A 602 30.82 41.49 -12.88
N ILE A 603 30.96 42.63 -12.19
CA ILE A 603 30.19 43.85 -12.45
C ILE A 603 31.20 45.01 -12.53
N ASN A 604 31.22 45.70 -13.67
CA ASN A 604 31.90 46.98 -13.99
C ASN A 604 33.20 47.29 -13.23
N ASN A 605 34.34 46.84 -13.78
CA ASN A 605 35.70 47.38 -13.58
C ASN A 605 36.11 47.83 -12.16
N ALA A 606 35.82 47.02 -11.15
CA ALA A 606 36.57 47.03 -9.89
C ALA A 606 36.59 45.62 -9.28
N VAL A 607 37.79 45.10 -9.00
CA VAL A 607 37.99 43.84 -8.29
C VAL A 607 37.81 44.10 -6.80
N LEU A 608 36.76 43.56 -6.19
CA LEU A 608 36.62 43.49 -4.74
C LEU A 608 36.92 42.05 -4.27
N THR A 609 37.96 41.90 -3.47
CA THR A 609 38.33 40.64 -2.82
C THR A 609 37.51 40.39 -1.56
N SER A 610 37.24 39.11 -1.28
CA SER A 610 36.30 38.59 -0.28
C SER A 610 36.76 38.70 1.19
N SER A 611 36.90 39.90 1.75
CA SER A 611 37.34 40.07 3.15
C SER A 611 36.44 40.87 4.09
N GLU A 612 35.23 41.29 3.71
CA GLU A 612 34.39 42.11 4.59
C GLU A 612 32.95 41.62 4.69
N PHE A 613 32.75 40.47 5.36
CA PHE A 613 31.51 40.14 6.06
C PHE A 613 31.84 39.15 7.20
N ARG A 614 32.26 39.67 8.36
CA ARG A 614 32.28 38.93 9.63
C ARG A 614 31.23 39.50 10.57
N GLY A 615 30.12 38.78 10.74
CA GLY A 615 29.25 38.80 11.93
C GLY A 615 29.51 37.56 12.79
N PRO A 616 29.12 37.55 14.08
CA PRO A 616 29.84 36.85 15.14
C PRO A 616 29.69 35.34 15.10
N ALA A 617 30.81 34.67 15.40
CA ALA A 617 30.94 33.22 15.49
C ALA A 617 30.11 32.64 16.65
N TYR A 618 29.34 31.60 16.36
CA TYR A 618 28.89 30.64 17.37
C TYR A 618 30.00 29.63 17.64
N ASP A 619 30.32 29.51 18.92
CA ASP A 619 31.38 28.72 19.52
C ASP A 619 31.01 27.22 19.50
N PHE A 620 31.68 26.43 18.67
CA PHE A 620 31.63 24.96 18.72
C PHE A 620 32.88 24.46 19.43
N ARG A 621 32.73 23.95 20.66
CA ARG A 621 33.78 23.17 21.33
C ARG A 621 33.89 21.78 20.68
N PRO A 622 35.11 21.22 20.53
CA PRO A 622 35.28 19.87 20.02
C PRO A 622 35.01 18.82 21.13
N PRO A 623 34.72 17.56 20.75
CA PRO A 623 34.51 16.48 21.70
C PRO A 623 35.86 16.05 22.30
N ILE A 624 35.89 15.86 23.61
CA ILE A 624 37.00 15.23 24.32
C ILE A 624 36.70 13.72 24.37
N HIS A 625 37.72 12.94 24.05
CA HIS A 625 37.81 11.49 24.18
C HIS A 625 37.68 11.02 25.63
#